data_AF-A0AAP3DKJ0-F1
#
_entry.id   AF-A0AAP3DKJ0-F1
#
_cell.length_a   1.000
_cell.length_b   1.000
_cell.length_c   1.000
_cell.angle_alpha   90.00
_cell.angle_beta   90.00
_cell.angle_gamma   90.00
#
_symmetry.space_group_name_H-M   'P 1'
#
loop_
_entity.id
_entity.type
_entity.pdbx_description
1 polymer ?
#
loop_
_entity_poly.entity_id
_entity_poly.type
_entity_poly.pdbx_seq_one_letter_code
_entity_poly.pdbx_strand_id
1 'polypeptide(L)' 'MAGKQNPFDGIISTKRAAQIFGKSERQIRNDCKSGKLKAQLLEPTDPKSPWMIYLPDSDKK' A
#
# COMPACT_ATOMS: atom_id res chain seq x y z
N MET A 1 11.73 16.88 18.99
CA MET A 1 10.71 17.58 18.18
C MET A 1 9.88 16.50 17.50
N ALA A 2 8.58 16.41 17.78
CA ALA A 2 7.72 15.43 17.12
C ALA A 2 7.54 15.85 15.65
N GLY A 3 8.35 15.28 14.77
CA GLY A 3 8.12 15.39 13.34
C GLY A 3 6.72 14.85 13.05
N LYS A 4 5.84 15.69 12.54
CA LYS A 4 4.52 15.30 12.06
C LYS A 4 4.72 14.15 11.05
N GLN A 5 4.38 12.93 11.43
CA GLN A 5 4.19 11.86 10.45
C GLN A 5 3.09 12.31 9.50
N ASN A 6 3.38 12.45 8.20
CA ASN A 6 2.30 12.71 7.26
C ASN A 6 1.41 11.47 7.23
N PRO A 7 0.08 11.62 7.28
CA PRO A 7 -0.83 10.48 7.14
C PRO A 7 -0.76 9.82 5.74
N PHE A 8 -0.03 10.44 4.81
CA PHE A 8 0.22 9.93 3.46
C PHE A 8 1.59 9.24 3.31
N ASP A 9 2.48 9.33 4.30
CA ASP A 9 3.75 8.59 4.30
C ASP A 9 3.44 7.10 4.44
N GLY A 10 3.59 6.35 3.34
CA GLY A 10 3.27 4.92 3.25
C GLY A 10 2.14 4.58 2.29
N ILE A 11 1.44 5.55 1.69
CA ILE A 11 0.43 5.25 0.65
C ILE A 11 1.11 5.11 -0.72
N ILE A 12 1.04 3.92 -1.31
CA ILE A 12 1.54 3.65 -2.66
C ILE A 12 0.50 2.89 -3.48
N SER A 13 0.59 2.96 -4.80
CA SER A 13 -0.28 2.15 -5.66
C SER A 13 0.07 0.67 -5.59
N THR A 14 -0.90 -0.21 -5.86
CA THR A 14 -0.67 -1.65 -6.01
C THR A 14 0.37 -1.94 -7.09
N LYS A 15 0.46 -1.11 -8.12
CA LYS A 15 1.47 -1.19 -9.17
C LYS A 15 2.88 -0.94 -8.65
N ARG A 16 3.07 0.09 -7.82
CA ARG A 16 4.37 0.37 -7.19
C ARG A 16 4.72 -0.72 -6.17
N ALA A 17 3.74 -1.18 -5.40
CA ALA A 17 3.93 -2.30 -4.48
C ALA A 17 4.34 -3.59 -5.22
N ALA A 18 3.69 -3.89 -6.33
CA ALA A 18 4.02 -5.03 -7.19
C ALA A 18 5.50 -4.99 -7.64
N GLN A 19 5.99 -3.81 -8.04
CA GLN A 19 7.40 -3.62 -8.39
C GLN A 19 8.35 -3.81 -7.21
N ILE A 20 8.02 -3.28 -6.03
CA ILE A 20 8.85 -3.37 -4.81
C ILE A 20 8.96 -4.83 -4.33
N PHE A 21 7.82 -5.54 -4.28
CA PHE A 21 7.75 -6.90 -3.76
C PHE A 21 8.04 -7.97 -4.83
N GLY A 22 8.25 -7.59 -6.10
CA GLY A 22 8.44 -8.52 -7.21
C GLY A 22 7.23 -9.43 -7.44
N LYS A 23 6.02 -8.93 -7.21
CA LYS A 23 4.74 -9.69 -7.29
C LYS A 23 3.79 -9.05 -8.28
N SER A 24 2.74 -9.78 -8.67
CA SER A 24 1.64 -9.19 -9.45
C SER A 24 0.74 -8.31 -8.58
N GLU A 25 0.08 -7.30 -9.18
CA GLU A 25 -0.90 -6.46 -8.47
C GLU A 25 -2.06 -7.27 -7.87
N ARG A 26 -2.41 -8.40 -8.50
CA ARG A 26 -3.42 -9.34 -7.98
C ARG A 26 -2.92 -10.01 -6.69
N GLN A 27 -1.67 -10.46 -6.66
CA GLN A 27 -1.07 -11.03 -5.45
C GLN A 27 -0.95 -10.00 -4.33
N ILE A 28 -0.55 -8.76 -4.63
CA ILE A 28 -0.51 -7.70 -3.61
C ILE A 28 -1.90 -7.50 -2.99
N ARG A 29 -2.95 -7.38 -3.81
CA ARG A 29 -4.32 -7.22 -3.31
C ARG A 29 -4.77 -8.42 -2.45
N ASN A 30 -4.47 -9.64 -2.88
CA ASN A 30 -4.79 -10.83 -2.11
C ASN A 30 -3.98 -10.92 -0.80
N ASP A 31 -2.70 -10.56 -0.82
CA ASP A 31 -1.84 -10.54 0.37
C ASP A 31 -2.31 -9.47 1.36
N CYS A 32 -2.77 -8.30 0.90
CA CYS A 32 -3.42 -7.30 1.76
C CYS A 32 -4.72 -7.84 2.36
N LYS A 33 -5.60 -8.43 1.53
CA LYS A 33 -6.90 -8.97 1.98
C LYS A 33 -6.75 -10.13 2.96
N SER A 34 -5.72 -10.95 2.80
CA SER A 34 -5.44 -12.08 3.68
C SER A 34 -4.64 -11.69 4.93
N GLY A 35 -4.25 -10.42 5.08
CA GLY A 35 -3.40 -9.95 6.19
C GLY A 35 -1.95 -10.45 6.12
N LYS A 36 -1.55 -11.13 5.03
CA LYS A 36 -0.18 -11.59 4.81
C LYS A 36 0.77 -10.44 4.55
N LEU A 37 0.30 -9.39 3.87
CA LEU A 37 0.99 -8.12 3.78
C LEU A 37 0.44 -7.21 4.88
N LYS A 38 1.32 -6.66 5.73
CA LYS A 38 0.99 -5.61 6.70
C LYS A 38 0.70 -4.29 5.96
N ALA A 39 -0.36 -4.29 5.17
CA ALA A 39 -0.79 -3.15 4.37
C ALA A 39 -2.31 -3.10 4.37
N GLN A 40 -2.86 -1.90 4.45
CA GLN A 40 -4.29 -1.67 4.28
C GLN A 40 -4.58 -1.44 2.81
N LEU A 41 -5.44 -2.27 2.22
CA LEU A 41 -5.92 -2.03 0.87
C LEU A 41 -6.91 -0.86 0.91
N LEU A 42 -6.63 0.17 0.11
CA LEU A 42 -7.48 1.34 -0.05
C LEU A 42 -8.27 1.18 -1.34
N GLU A 43 -9.58 1.10 -1.20
CA GLU A 43 -10.49 1.02 -2.33
C GLU A 43 -10.54 2.36 -3.08
N PRO A 44 -10.36 2.36 -4.40
CA PRO A 44 -10.51 3.57 -5.18
C PRO A 44 -11.97 4.02 -5.18
N THR A 45 -12.21 5.31 -4.95
CA THR A 45 -13.55 5.92 -5.06
C THR A 45 -14.08 5.95 -6.49
N ASP A 46 -13.19 5.94 -7.48
CA ASP A 46 -13.53 5.89 -8.90
C ASP A 46 -13.06 4.59 -9.53
N PRO A 47 -13.85 3.94 -10.41
CA PRO A 47 -13.45 2.70 -11.08
C PRO A 47 -12.27 2.88 -12.05
N LYS A 48 -11.95 4.13 -12.42
CA LYS A 48 -10.76 4.48 -13.23
C LYS A 48 -9.51 4.73 -12.38
N SER A 49 -9.66 4.87 -11.07
CA SER A 49 -8.54 5.15 -10.17
C SER A 49 -7.78 3.86 -9.84
N PRO A 50 -6.44 3.92 -9.74
CA PRO A 50 -5.64 2.76 -9.38
C PRO A 50 -5.93 2.33 -7.94
N TRP A 51 -5.79 1.04 -7.67
CA TRP A 51 -5.84 0.53 -6.31
C TRP A 51 -4.64 1.06 -5.52
N MET A 52 -4.91 1.55 -4.33
CA MET A 52 -3.88 2.09 -3.43
C MET A 52 -3.73 1.15 -2.23
N ILE A 53 -2.55 1.10 -1.65
CA ILE A 53 -2.29 0.43 -0.39
C ILE A 53 -1.60 1.39 0.55
N TYR A 54 -1.94 1.33 1.82
CA TYR A 54 -1.20 1.99 2.88
C TYR A 54 -0.28 0.98 3.56
N LEU A 55 1.02 1.26 3.52
CA LEU A 55 2.08 0.51 4.19
C LEU A 55 2.48 1.28 5.47
N PRO A 56 1.92 0.94 6.65
CA PRO A 56 2.24 1.60 7.91
C PRO A 56 3.71 1.44 8.35
N ASP A 57 4.43 0.44 7.82
CA ASP A 57 5.80 0.08 8.21
C ASP A 57 6.86 0.51 7.19
N SER A 58 6.52 1.37 6.21
CA SER A 58 7.46 1.71 5.15
C SER A 58 8.53 2.74 5.53
N ASP A 59 8.56 3.22 6.78
CA ASP A 59 9.62 4.12 7.28
C ASP A 59 10.07 3.74 8.70
N LYS A 60 10.98 2.77 8.77
CA LYS A 60 12.04 2.69 9.78
C LYS A 60 13.30 2.15 9.12
N LYS A 61 14.06 3.04 8.48
CA LYS A 61 15.51 2.89 8.33
C LYS A 61 16.20 4.19 8.72
#